data_AF-A0AAD7L4L7-F1
#
_entry.id   AF-A0AAD7L4L7-F1
#
_cell.length_a   1.000
_cell.length_b   1.000
_cell.length_c   1.000
_cell.angle_alpha   90.00
_cell.angle_beta   90.00
_cell.angle_gamma   90.00
#
_symmetry.space_group_name_H-M   'P 1'
#
loop_
_entity.id
_entity.type
_entity.pdbx_description
1 polymer ?
#
loop_
_entity_poly.entity_id
_entity_poly.type
_entity_poly.pdbx_seq_one_letter_code
_entity_poly.pdbx_strand_id
1 'polypeptide(L)'
;MRFGSSRKSCREVIWELDSYKEKIKENQEKIKLNKQLPYLVGNIVEILEMNPEDEAEEDGANIDLDSQRKGKCVVLKTSTRQTIFLPVVGLVDPDQLKPGDLVGVNKDSYLILDTLPSEYDSRVKAMEVDEKPTEDYNDVGGLEKQIQELVEAIVLPMTHKEQFLN
;
A
#
# COMPACT_ATOMS: atom_id res chain seq x y z
N MET A 1 -11.71 -47.20 24.07
CA MET A 1 -10.75 -47.10 22.95
C MET A 1 -10.66 -45.73 22.22
N ARG A 2 -11.67 -44.84 22.23
CA ARG A 2 -11.68 -43.64 21.36
C ARG A 2 -10.66 -42.52 21.69
N PHE A 3 -10.17 -42.42 22.92
CA PHE A 3 -9.22 -41.36 23.33
C PHE A 3 -7.79 -41.52 22.78
N GLY A 4 -7.36 -42.75 22.45
CA GLY A 4 -6.02 -43.01 21.90
C GLY A 4 -5.85 -42.58 20.44
N SER A 5 -6.93 -42.62 19.66
CA SER A 5 -6.93 -42.19 18.25
C SER A 5 -6.86 -40.67 18.13
N SER A 6 -7.56 -39.96 19.02
CA SER A 6 -7.56 -38.49 19.07
C SER A 6 -6.19 -37.92 19.45
N ARG A 7 -5.45 -38.55 20.38
CA ARG A 7 -4.08 -38.12 20.73
C ARG A 7 -3.07 -38.32 19.60
N LYS A 8 -3.21 -39.40 18.80
CA LYS A 8 -2.35 -39.64 17.62
C LYS A 8 -2.60 -38.60 16.53
N SER A 9 -3.87 -38.31 16.25
CA SER A 9 -4.27 -37.26 15.30
C SER A 9 -3.81 -35.88 15.75
N CYS A 10 -3.94 -35.52 17.04
CA CYS A 10 -3.38 -34.26 17.55
C CYS A 10 -1.86 -34.17 17.35
N ARG A 11 -1.13 -35.27 17.56
CA ARG A 11 0.33 -35.27 17.39
C ARG A 11 0.73 -35.06 15.94
N GLU A 12 0.01 -35.66 15.00
CA GLU A 12 0.23 -35.53 13.57
C GLU A 12 -0.06 -34.11 13.07
N VAL A 13 -1.17 -33.50 13.53
CA VAL A 13 -1.47 -32.09 13.26
C VAL A 13 -0.42 -31.15 13.84
N ILE A 14 0.14 -31.45 15.03
CA ILE A 14 1.23 -30.66 15.61
C ILE A 14 2.49 -30.74 14.73
N TRP A 15 2.85 -31.94 14.24
CA TRP A 15 3.98 -32.11 13.31
C TRP A 15 3.75 -31.37 11.99
N GLU A 16 2.55 -31.43 11.42
CA GLU A 16 2.20 -30.69 10.21
C GLU A 16 2.30 -29.17 10.44
N LEU A 17 1.76 -28.67 11.55
CA LEU A 17 1.85 -27.25 11.93
C LEU A 17 3.30 -26.79 12.09
N ASP A 18 4.16 -27.59 12.72
CA ASP A 18 5.57 -27.24 12.90
C ASP A 18 6.32 -27.25 11.56
N SER A 19 6.05 -28.24 10.68
CA SER A 19 6.58 -28.26 9.31
C SER A 19 6.14 -27.04 8.50
N TYR A 20 4.86 -26.67 8.57
CA TYR A 20 4.37 -25.46 7.88
C TYR A 20 4.99 -24.18 8.45
N LYS A 21 5.15 -24.08 9.77
CA LYS A 21 5.81 -22.94 10.41
C LYS A 21 7.27 -22.81 9.97
N GLU A 22 8.00 -23.92 9.88
CA GLU A 22 9.39 -23.91 9.44
C GLU A 22 9.51 -23.42 7.99
N LYS A 23 8.64 -23.92 7.09
CA LYS A 23 8.57 -23.45 5.70
C LYS A 23 8.19 -21.96 5.59
N ILE A 24 7.24 -21.50 6.39
CA ILE A 24 6.85 -20.08 6.44
C ILE A 24 8.04 -19.24 6.89
N LYS A 25 8.75 -19.66 7.93
CA LYS A 25 9.93 -18.95 8.44
C LYS A 25 11.04 -18.88 7.39
N GLU A 26 11.34 -19.99 6.72
CA GLU A 26 12.34 -20.04 5.65
C GLU A 26 11.96 -19.12 4.48
N ASN A 27 10.69 -19.13 4.06
CA ASN A 27 10.20 -18.26 3.00
C ASN A 27 10.25 -16.78 3.41
N GLN A 28 9.90 -16.45 4.66
CA GLN A 28 10.00 -15.09 5.18
C GLN A 28 11.46 -14.60 5.22
N GLU A 29 12.42 -15.46 5.57
CA GLU A 29 13.84 -15.12 5.52
C GLU A 29 14.31 -14.86 4.08
N LYS A 30 13.90 -15.68 3.12
CA LYS A 30 14.17 -15.45 1.69
C LYS A 30 13.57 -14.14 1.18
N ILE A 31 12.34 -13.80 1.61
CA ILE A 31 11.71 -12.52 1.25
C ILE A 31 12.48 -11.35 1.89
N LYS A 32 12.90 -11.46 3.15
CA LYS A 32 13.69 -10.42 3.82
C LYS A 32 15.03 -10.16 3.13
N LEU A 33 15.72 -11.23 2.68
CA LEU A 33 16.96 -11.09 1.91
C LEU A 33 16.73 -10.37 0.58
N ASN A 34 15.60 -10.62 -0.09
CA ASN A 34 15.24 -9.91 -1.32
C ASN A 34 14.72 -8.48 -1.08
N LYS A 35 14.16 -8.19 0.10
CA LYS A 35 13.76 -6.84 0.54
C LYS A 35 14.94 -5.99 1.04
N GLN A 36 16.18 -6.45 0.91
CA GLN A 36 17.33 -5.64 1.31
C GLN A 36 17.39 -4.33 0.49
N LEU A 37 17.61 -3.23 1.19
CA LEU A 37 17.90 -1.94 0.58
C LEU A 37 19.16 -2.07 -0.29
N PRO A 38 19.26 -1.40 -1.44
CA PRO A 38 18.40 -0.31 -1.92
C PRO A 38 17.34 -0.73 -2.96
N TYR A 39 16.08 -0.38 -2.74
CA TYR A 39 15.04 -0.43 -3.78
C TYR A 39 15.05 0.84 -4.65
N LEU A 40 14.63 0.69 -5.91
CA LEU A 40 14.32 1.79 -6.82
C LEU A 40 12.89 2.27 -6.54
N VAL A 41 12.68 3.58 -6.56
CA VAL A 41 11.33 4.14 -6.42
C VAL A 41 10.68 4.24 -7.80
N GLY A 42 9.38 3.98 -7.87
CA GLY A 42 8.59 4.19 -9.07
C GLY A 42 7.17 4.58 -8.73
N ASN A 43 6.44 5.07 -9.74
CA ASN A 43 5.04 5.42 -9.66
C ASN A 43 4.23 4.46 -10.51
N ILE A 44 3.05 4.08 -10.03
CA ILE A 44 2.09 3.34 -10.83
C ILE A 44 1.42 4.32 -11.80
N VAL A 45 1.45 3.99 -13.10
CA VAL A 45 0.78 4.79 -14.13
C VAL A 45 -0.63 4.29 -14.32
N GLU A 46 -0.77 2.98 -14.53
CA GLU A 46 -2.05 2.35 -14.87
C GLU A 46 -2.06 0.89 -14.40
N ILE A 47 -3.25 0.41 -14.07
CA ILE A 47 -3.51 -0.98 -13.72
C ILE A 47 -4.45 -1.51 -14.80
N LEU A 48 -4.01 -2.55 -15.49
CA LEU A 48 -4.71 -3.16 -16.61
C LEU A 48 -5.27 -4.51 -16.18
N GLU A 49 -6.51 -4.81 -16.54
CA GLU A 49 -7.10 -6.14 -16.36
C GLU A 49 -7.08 -6.84 -17.72
N MET A 50 -6.20 -7.83 -17.87
CA MET A 50 -6.16 -8.61 -19.11
C MET A 50 -7.20 -9.74 -19.03
N ASN A 51 -8.26 -9.62 -19.83
CA ASN A 51 -9.23 -10.69 -20.00
C ASN A 51 -8.83 -11.55 -21.21
N PRO A 52 -8.70 -12.87 -21.06
CA PRO A 52 -8.29 -13.76 -22.14
C PRO A 52 -9.34 -13.92 -23.26
N GLU A 53 -10.50 -13.25 -23.15
CA GLU A 53 -11.53 -13.25 -24.19
C GLU A 53 -11.23 -12.24 -25.32
N ASP A 54 -10.33 -11.27 -25.10
CA ASP A 54 -9.97 -10.26 -26.10
C ASP A 54 -8.82 -10.70 -27.05
N GLU A 55 -8.14 -11.82 -26.76
CA GLU A 55 -6.99 -12.35 -27.54
C GLU A 55 -7.29 -13.66 -28.29
N ALA A 56 -8.57 -13.99 -28.54
CA ALA A 56 -8.94 -15.26 -29.18
C ALA A 56 -8.57 -15.39 -30.68
N GLU A 57 -7.97 -14.37 -31.29
CA GLU A 57 -7.65 -14.35 -32.73
C GLU A 57 -6.25 -13.81 -33.04
N GLU A 58 -5.16 -14.46 -32.58
CA GLU A 58 -3.95 -14.47 -33.42
C GLU A 58 -3.01 -15.65 -33.12
N ASP A 59 -2.69 -16.37 -34.20
CA ASP A 59 -1.84 -17.56 -34.31
C ASP A 59 -0.41 -17.38 -33.79
N GLY A 60 0.13 -18.44 -33.18
CA GLY A 60 1.58 -18.60 -33.00
C GLY A 60 1.96 -19.72 -32.05
N ALA A 61 2.69 -20.72 -32.56
CA ALA A 61 3.20 -21.84 -31.76
C ALA A 61 4.12 -21.35 -30.62
N ASN A 62 3.82 -21.85 -29.41
CA ASN A 62 4.46 -21.55 -28.13
C ASN A 62 3.91 -20.28 -27.43
N ILE A 63 2.64 -20.34 -27.03
CA ILE A 63 2.05 -19.38 -26.11
C ILE A 63 2.76 -19.57 -24.76
N ASP A 64 3.64 -18.63 -24.40
CA ASP A 64 4.25 -18.57 -23.08
C ASP A 64 3.14 -18.64 -22.01
N LEU A 65 3.40 -19.30 -20.88
CA LEU A 65 2.47 -19.44 -19.75
C LEU A 65 1.96 -18.09 -19.17
N ASP A 66 2.45 -16.96 -19.70
CA ASP A 66 2.02 -15.60 -19.37
C ASP A 66 0.64 -15.24 -19.96
N SER A 67 0.28 -15.73 -21.15
CA SER A 67 -1.01 -15.39 -21.79
C SER A 67 -2.23 -16.07 -21.13
N GLN A 68 -2.01 -17.00 -20.19
CA GLN A 68 -3.09 -17.67 -19.44
C GLN A 68 -3.34 -17.07 -18.05
N ARG A 69 -2.54 -16.08 -17.62
CA ARG A 69 -2.71 -15.49 -16.30
C ARG A 69 -3.82 -14.45 -16.36
N LYS A 70 -5.03 -14.86 -15.97
CA LYS A 70 -6.07 -13.94 -15.50
C LYS A 70 -5.49 -13.16 -14.32
N GLY A 71 -5.19 -11.89 -14.53
CA GLY A 71 -4.48 -11.10 -13.53
C GLY A 71 -4.50 -9.61 -13.85
N LYS A 72 -4.37 -8.82 -12.79
CA LYS A 72 -4.13 -7.38 -12.90
C LYS A 72 -2.67 -7.17 -13.27
N CYS A 73 -2.43 -6.59 -14.44
CA CYS A 73 -1.14 -6.14 -14.89
C CYS A 73 -0.92 -4.69 -14.43
N VAL A 74 0.32 -4.30 -14.21
CA VAL A 74 0.65 -2.95 -13.73
C VAL A 74 1.69 -2.32 -14.65
N VAL A 75 1.40 -1.10 -15.09
CA VAL A 75 2.36 -0.24 -15.80
C VAL A 75 3.04 0.65 -14.79
N LEU A 76 4.36 0.53 -14.71
CA LEU A 76 5.17 1.21 -13.71
C LEU A 76 6.12 2.19 -14.39
N LYS A 77 6.21 3.41 -13.85
CA LYS A 77 7.16 4.43 -14.27
C LYS A 77 8.20 4.63 -13.18
N THR A 78 9.42 4.19 -13.43
CA THR A 78 10.52 4.34 -12.47
C THR A 78 10.99 5.79 -12.35
N SER A 79 11.68 6.13 -11.26
CA SER A 79 12.36 7.43 -11.12
C SER A 79 13.39 7.71 -12.23
N THR A 80 13.89 6.65 -12.90
CA THR A 80 14.77 6.76 -14.08
C THR A 80 14.01 7.09 -15.38
N ARG A 81 12.70 7.40 -15.30
CA ARG A 81 11.80 7.72 -16.42
C ARG A 81 11.59 6.57 -17.41
N GLN A 82 11.85 5.34 -16.99
CA GLN A 82 11.55 4.14 -17.78
C GLN A 82 10.14 3.66 -17.45
N THR A 83 9.37 3.32 -18.47
CA THR A 83 8.05 2.70 -18.34
C THR A 83 8.17 1.21 -18.58
N ILE A 84 7.79 0.42 -17.58
CA ILE A 84 7.93 -1.03 -17.58
C ILE A 84 6.55 -1.63 -17.35
N PHE A 85 6.21 -2.64 -18.16
CA PHE A 85 5.00 -3.42 -18.01
C PHE A 85 5.29 -4.66 -17.17
N LEU A 86 4.52 -4.86 -16.09
CA LEU A 86 4.61 -6.04 -15.25
C LEU A 86 3.31 -6.88 -15.35
N PRO A 87 3.38 -8.12 -15.87
CA PRO A 87 2.23 -9.02 -15.89
C PRO A 87 1.93 -9.64 -14.51
N VAL A 88 2.92 -9.65 -13.60
CA VAL A 88 2.76 -10.16 -12.23
C VAL A 88 3.04 -9.06 -11.24
N VAL A 89 2.03 -8.72 -10.45
CA VAL A 89 2.19 -7.89 -9.25
C VAL A 89 3.00 -8.67 -8.21
N GLY A 90 4.02 -8.02 -7.65
CA GLY A 90 5.05 -8.67 -6.82
C GLY A 90 4.52 -9.14 -5.45
N LEU A 91 4.96 -8.49 -4.38
CA LEU A 91 4.59 -8.85 -3.00
C LEU A 91 3.32 -8.14 -2.50
N VAL A 92 2.80 -7.18 -3.26
CA VAL A 92 1.66 -6.32 -2.87
C VAL A 92 0.42 -6.74 -3.64
N ASP A 93 -0.73 -6.70 -2.97
CA ASP A 93 -2.02 -6.97 -3.58
C ASP A 93 -2.41 -5.88 -4.59
N PRO A 94 -2.86 -6.25 -5.80
CA PRO A 94 -3.19 -5.29 -6.85
C PRO A 94 -4.41 -4.43 -6.53
N ASP A 95 -5.29 -4.89 -5.62
CA ASP A 95 -6.50 -4.18 -5.22
C ASP A 95 -6.22 -2.98 -4.30
N GLN A 96 -5.07 -2.98 -3.62
CA GLN A 96 -4.65 -1.87 -2.75
C GLN A 96 -3.97 -0.76 -3.54
N LEU A 97 -3.47 -1.08 -4.73
CA LEU A 97 -2.73 -0.16 -5.58
C LEU A 97 -3.68 0.75 -6.33
N LYS A 98 -3.32 2.04 -6.38
CA LYS A 98 -4.00 3.03 -7.21
C LYS A 98 -3.03 3.68 -8.19
N PRO A 99 -3.52 4.12 -9.35
CA PRO A 99 -2.75 4.98 -10.24
C PRO A 99 -2.23 6.21 -9.49
N GLY A 100 -0.93 6.49 -9.61
CA GLY A 100 -0.25 7.58 -8.91
C GLY A 100 0.40 7.20 -7.59
N ASP A 101 0.21 5.97 -7.10
CA ASP A 101 0.88 5.53 -5.87
C ASP A 101 2.38 5.34 -6.06
N LEU A 102 3.13 5.72 -5.02
CA LEU A 102 4.57 5.54 -4.93
C LEU A 102 4.87 4.11 -4.47
N VAL A 103 5.69 3.38 -5.21
CA VAL A 103 6.04 1.99 -4.90
C VAL A 103 7.55 1.77 -4.89
N GLY A 104 7.99 0.90 -3.99
CA GLY A 104 9.35 0.38 -3.92
C GLY A 104 9.49 -0.82 -4.86
N VAL A 105 10.46 -0.72 -5.76
CA VAL A 105 10.68 -1.66 -6.86
C VAL A 105 12.10 -2.21 -6.81
N ASN A 106 12.29 -3.48 -7.16
CA ASN A 106 13.64 -4.04 -7.26
C ASN A 106 14.40 -3.47 -8.50
N LYS A 107 15.71 -3.24 -8.39
CA LYS A 107 16.52 -2.66 -9.47
C LYS A 107 16.70 -3.59 -10.66
N ASP A 108 16.82 -4.90 -10.41
CA ASP A 108 17.14 -5.88 -11.46
C ASP A 108 15.87 -6.51 -12.07
N SER A 109 14.90 -6.85 -11.23
CA SER A 109 13.67 -7.57 -11.64
C SER A 109 12.44 -6.68 -11.78
N TYR A 110 12.51 -5.42 -11.36
CA TYR A 110 11.41 -4.46 -11.38
C TYR A 110 10.12 -4.89 -10.67
N LEU A 111 10.18 -5.93 -9.84
CA LEU A 111 9.06 -6.39 -9.03
C LEU A 111 8.73 -5.39 -7.91
N ILE A 112 7.43 -5.15 -7.70
CA ILE A 112 6.92 -4.33 -6.60
C ILE A 112 7.14 -5.08 -5.27
N LEU A 113 7.93 -4.47 -4.38
CA LEU A 113 8.26 -5.02 -3.06
C LEU A 113 7.37 -4.47 -1.96
N ASP A 114 7.05 -3.17 -2.04
CA ASP A 114 6.30 -2.45 -1.02
C ASP A 114 5.63 -1.20 -1.59
N THR A 115 4.56 -0.76 -0.94
CA THR A 115 3.93 0.55 -1.19
C THR A 115 4.56 1.59 -0.29
N LEU A 116 5.03 2.68 -0.88
CA LEU A 116 5.61 3.79 -0.14
C LEU A 116 4.52 4.83 0.13
N PRO A 117 4.55 5.51 1.28
CA PRO A 117 3.63 6.61 1.53
C PRO A 117 3.86 7.72 0.50
N SER A 118 2.77 8.42 0.14
CA SER A 118 2.85 9.54 -0.78
C SER A 118 3.85 10.59 -0.28
N GLU A 119 4.78 10.98 -1.15
CA GLU A 119 5.79 11.98 -0.81
C GLU A 119 5.23 13.38 -1.05
N TYR A 120 5.16 14.19 0.01
CA TYR A 120 4.89 15.62 -0.09
C TYR A 120 6.19 16.42 -0.24
N ASP A 121 6.11 17.54 -0.96
CA ASP A 121 7.21 18.48 -1.12
C ASP A 121 7.75 18.93 0.25
N SER A 122 9.07 19.03 0.37
CA SER A 122 9.72 19.39 1.63
C SER A 122 9.28 20.77 2.14
N ARG A 123 8.89 21.68 1.26
CA ARG A 123 8.35 23.00 1.62
C ARG A 123 6.99 22.90 2.29
N VAL A 124 6.16 21.94 1.88
CA VAL A 124 4.85 21.70 2.51
C VAL A 124 5.04 21.03 3.86
N LYS A 125 5.96 20.05 3.96
CA LYS A 125 6.32 19.44 5.24
C LYS A 125 6.87 20.47 6.24
N ALA A 126 7.64 21.46 5.76
CA ALA A 126 8.13 22.55 6.59
C ALA A 126 7.06 23.57 7.01
N MET A 127 5.86 23.54 6.41
CA MET A 127 4.71 24.34 6.83
C MET A 127 3.84 23.62 7.88
N GLU A 128 4.15 22.36 8.18
CA GLU A 128 3.49 21.65 9.27
C GLU A 128 3.87 22.31 10.60
N VAL A 129 2.86 22.60 11.42
CA VAL A 129 3.06 23.25 12.72
C VAL A 129 3.49 22.17 13.72
N ASP A 130 4.78 22.14 14.04
CA ASP A 130 5.33 21.17 15.01
C ASP A 130 4.91 21.49 16.46
N GLU A 131 4.87 22.77 16.82
CA GLU A 131 4.57 23.23 18.19
C GLU A 131 3.32 24.11 18.24
N LYS A 132 2.42 23.79 19.17
CA LYS A 132 1.23 24.63 19.43
C LYS A 132 1.68 25.99 19.98
N PRO A 133 1.20 27.13 19.42
CA PRO A 133 1.45 28.44 20.01
C PRO A 133 0.87 28.55 21.42
N THR A 134 1.59 29.24 22.30
CA THR A 134 1.26 29.41 23.73
C THR A 134 0.32 30.58 24.03
N GLU A 135 -0.07 31.34 23.02
CA GLU A 135 -0.89 32.54 23.19
C GLU A 135 -2.35 32.19 23.49
N ASP A 136 -2.94 32.85 24.48
CA ASP A 136 -4.34 32.71 24.84
C ASP A 136 -5.17 33.91 24.35
N TYR A 137 -6.49 33.74 24.19
CA TYR A 137 -7.39 34.82 23.75
C TYR A 137 -7.43 36.04 24.71
N ASN A 138 -7.00 35.86 25.96
CA ASN A 138 -6.92 36.94 26.95
C ASN A 138 -5.76 37.91 26.67
N ASP A 139 -4.74 37.48 25.92
CA ASP A 139 -3.58 38.30 25.57
C ASP A 139 -3.87 39.24 24.38
N VAL A 140 -5.03 39.10 23.74
CA VAL A 140 -5.45 39.88 22.57
C VAL A 140 -6.52 40.93 22.96
N GLY A 141 -6.09 42.17 23.20
CA GLY A 141 -6.99 43.25 23.63
C GLY A 141 -7.73 43.99 22.50
N GLY A 142 -8.99 44.37 22.76
CA GLY A 142 -9.76 45.32 21.91
C GLY A 142 -10.39 44.75 20.64
N LEU A 143 -10.30 43.43 20.43
CA LEU A 143 -10.77 42.73 19.22
C LEU A 143 -11.83 41.63 19.51
N GLU A 144 -12.61 41.80 20.58
CA GLU A 144 -13.57 40.80 21.06
C GLU A 144 -14.58 40.35 19.99
N LYS A 145 -15.08 41.28 19.16
CA LYS A 145 -16.02 40.96 18.09
C LYS A 145 -15.39 40.05 17.03
N GLN A 146 -14.16 40.35 16.61
CA GLN A 146 -13.44 39.57 15.61
C GLN A 146 -13.08 38.17 16.13
N ILE A 147 -12.73 38.07 17.42
CA ILE A 147 -12.47 36.78 18.07
C ILE A 147 -13.74 35.93 18.07
N GLN A 148 -14.89 36.50 18.45
CA GLN A 148 -16.16 35.78 18.44
C GLN A 148 -16.54 35.29 17.04
N GLU A 149 -16.46 36.16 16.02
CA GLU A 149 -16.74 35.80 14.62
C GLU A 149 -15.84 34.66 14.12
N LEU A 150 -14.55 34.68 14.46
CA LEU A 150 -13.61 33.64 14.07
C LEU A 150 -13.89 32.30 14.76
N VAL A 151 -14.22 32.32 16.06
CA VAL A 151 -14.57 31.12 16.83
C VAL A 151 -15.85 30.49 16.29
N GLU A 152 -16.88 31.30 16.02
CA GLU A 152 -18.14 30.83 15.44
C GLU A 152 -17.95 30.27 14.01
N ALA A 153 -17.06 30.86 13.21
CA ALA A 153 -16.82 30.41 11.83
C ALA A 153 -15.92 29.18 11.70
N ILE A 154 -14.91 29.02 12.58
CA ILE A 154 -13.89 27.96 12.44
C ILE A 154 -14.03 26.89 13.53
N VAL A 155 -14.14 27.30 14.79
CA VAL A 155 -14.12 26.37 15.94
C VAL A 155 -15.48 25.68 16.11
N LEU A 156 -16.57 26.40 15.91
CA LEU A 156 -17.92 25.87 16.09
C LEU A 156 -18.25 24.73 15.09
N PRO A 157 -17.93 24.83 13.79
CA PRO A 157 -18.10 23.71 12.86
C PRO A 157 -17.16 22.55 13.13
N MET A 158 -15.99 22.78 13.71
CA MET A 158 -15.05 21.71 14.07
C MET A 158 -15.54 20.90 15.28
N THR A 159 -16.09 21.58 16.30
CA THR A 159 -16.48 20.98 17.59
C THR A 159 -17.93 20.48 17.60
N HIS A 160 -18.85 21.19 16.95
CA HIS A 160 -20.28 20.93 16.96
C HIS A 160 -20.81 20.71 15.53
N LYS A 161 -20.19 19.77 14.80
CA LYS A 161 -20.55 19.43 13.42
C LYS A 161 -22.04 19.19 13.22
N GLU A 162 -22.69 18.53 14.19
CA GLU A 162 -24.11 18.18 14.15
C GLU A 162 -25.06 19.37 14.06
N GLN A 163 -24.66 20.56 14.52
CA GLN A 163 -25.48 21.77 14.43
C GLN A 163 -25.50 22.38 13.01
N PHE A 164 -24.58 21.94 12.14
CA PHE A 164 -24.43 22.42 10.76
C PHE A 164 -24.76 21.35 9.71
N LEU A 165 -25.02 20.11 10.14
CA LEU A 165 -25.50 19.02 9.30
C LEU A 165 -27.03 19.02 9.31
N ASN A 166 -27.63 19.65 8.29
CA ASN A 166 -29.02 19.43 7.88
C ASN A 166 -29.05 18.45 6.70
#